data_AF-A0A7J7R3Y6-F1
#
_entry.id   AF-A0A7J7R3Y6-F1
#
_cell.length_a   1.000
_cell.length_b   1.000
_cell.length_c   1.000
_cell.angle_alpha   90.00
_cell.angle_beta   90.00
_cell.angle_gamma   90.00
#
_symmetry.space_group_name_H-M   'P 1'
#
loop_
_entity.id
_entity.type
_entity.pdbx_description
1 polymer ?
#
loop_
_entity_poly.entity_id
_entity_poly.type
_entity_poly.pdbx_seq_one_letter_code
_entity_poly.pdbx_strand_id
1 'polypeptide(L)'
;MSEPYVKKLSTILLDSVTDKDPLVQEQVCSALCALGESQPEETLSACEEHLRQHEKLAHPYRTMVLRAMETIVSNHISELGKDVTRAIILLASSEMTKVKDLVSDWQQAASSVLVAVGKRFVGMVMEEMLGKFQPGVLPHCFVVQTLANLSVFNVFGMVPFLTSVLSTMLPMLGMAKHDSMRVVFCCALQRFSESTLEYLANLDQAPDPTVRKDTFASDISSAYDTLFHHWLQSREAKLRLAVVEALGPMSHLLPSEKLEEQLPKLLPGVLALYKKHAETSHVSKSLGQILEAAVSVGSRTLEVQLDSLLAALHAQICVPVETSSPLVTSNQKEVLRCFTVLACCSPERLLAFLLPKLDTSNERTRVGTLQVLRHIINSAAAQMEVKKPFILSSMRLPLLDPNSKVKRAVVQVISAMAHHGYLEQPGGEAMLEYIVQQCALPPEAQWR
;
A
#
# COMPACT_ATOMS: atom_id res chain seq x y z
N MET A 1 26.51 -32.57 30.59
CA MET A 1 27.06 -31.49 29.76
C MET A 1 26.69 -30.18 30.45
N SER A 2 27.65 -29.30 30.71
CA SER A 2 27.40 -28.00 31.33
C SER A 2 26.56 -27.14 30.39
N GLU A 3 25.50 -26.53 30.91
CA GLU A 3 24.70 -25.56 30.16
C GLU A 3 25.60 -24.43 29.63
N PRO A 4 25.44 -23.99 28.36
CA PRO A 4 26.25 -22.91 27.81
C PRO A 4 26.13 -21.65 28.67
N TYR A 5 27.26 -20.98 28.95
CA TYR A 5 27.30 -19.81 29.82
C TYR A 5 26.31 -18.71 29.40
N VAL A 6 26.18 -18.47 28.08
CA VAL A 6 25.23 -17.48 27.56
C VAL A 6 23.79 -17.88 27.81
N LYS A 7 23.43 -19.15 27.62
CA LYS A 7 22.08 -19.64 27.91
C LYS A 7 21.69 -19.37 29.37
N LYS A 8 22.61 -19.61 30.31
CA LYS A 8 22.41 -19.33 31.74
C LYS A 8 22.22 -17.83 32.02
N LEU A 9 23.03 -16.96 31.40
CA LEU A 9 22.88 -15.51 31.54
C LEU A 9 21.54 -15.03 30.99
N SER A 10 21.13 -15.52 29.82
CA SER A 10 19.84 -15.20 29.21
C SER A 10 18.68 -15.59 30.11
N THR A 11 18.73 -16.78 30.74
CA THR A 11 17.70 -17.19 31.72
C THR A 11 17.61 -16.24 32.92
N ILE A 12 18.74 -15.79 33.47
CA ILE A 12 18.77 -14.84 34.59
C ILE A 12 18.13 -13.49 34.19
N LEU A 13 18.42 -13.01 32.98
CA LEU A 13 17.80 -11.80 32.44
C LEU A 13 16.29 -11.98 32.24
N LEU A 14 15.87 -13.12 31.71
CA LEU A 14 14.46 -13.44 31.47
C LEU A 14 13.65 -13.52 32.77
N ASP A 15 14.23 -14.04 33.86
CA ASP A 15 13.57 -14.04 35.17
C ASP A 15 13.30 -12.61 35.69
N SER A 16 14.13 -11.66 35.26
CA SER A 16 13.99 -10.23 35.59
C SER A 16 13.00 -9.48 34.70
N VAL A 17 12.42 -10.12 33.67
CA VAL A 17 11.47 -9.47 32.74
C VAL A 17 10.16 -9.02 33.43
N THR A 18 9.86 -9.59 34.59
CA THR A 18 8.64 -9.29 35.36
C THR A 18 8.80 -8.11 36.31
N ASP A 19 9.94 -7.41 36.28
CA ASP A 19 10.15 -6.19 37.04
C ASP A 19 9.09 -5.13 36.67
N LYS A 20 8.74 -4.27 37.62
CA LYS A 20 7.73 -3.23 37.42
C LYS A 20 8.30 -1.95 36.81
N ASP A 21 9.60 -1.76 36.87
CA ASP A 21 10.29 -0.60 36.31
C ASP A 21 10.44 -0.77 34.78
N PRO A 22 9.82 0.08 33.95
CA PRO A 22 9.97 0.04 32.49
C PRO A 22 11.43 0.18 32.02
N LEU A 23 12.27 0.89 32.78
CA LEU A 23 13.69 1.02 32.44
C LEU A 23 14.42 -0.31 32.61
N VAL A 24 14.12 -1.06 33.68
CA VAL A 24 14.69 -2.41 33.90
C VAL A 24 14.24 -3.35 32.79
N GLN A 25 12.95 -3.31 32.44
CA GLN A 25 12.37 -4.06 31.33
C GLN A 25 13.09 -3.78 30.00
N GLU A 26 13.31 -2.51 29.68
CA GLU A 26 14.03 -2.10 28.48
C GLU A 26 15.49 -2.60 28.50
N GLN A 27 16.19 -2.45 29.62
CA GLN A 27 17.56 -2.94 29.79
C GLN A 27 17.65 -4.47 29.65
N VAL A 28 16.66 -5.22 30.14
CA VAL A 28 16.57 -6.69 29.95
C VAL A 28 16.48 -7.01 28.46
N CYS A 29 15.60 -6.33 27.71
CA CYS A 29 15.49 -6.53 26.26
C CYS A 29 16.79 -6.17 25.53
N SER A 30 17.40 -5.03 25.84
CA SER A 30 18.68 -4.61 25.24
C SER A 30 19.80 -5.60 25.54
N ALA A 31 19.89 -6.10 26.77
CA ALA A 31 20.88 -7.10 27.16
C ALA A 31 20.65 -8.44 26.45
N LEU A 32 19.41 -8.89 26.29
CA LEU A 32 19.08 -10.09 25.51
C LEU A 32 19.50 -9.92 24.04
N CYS A 33 19.22 -8.77 23.43
CA CYS A 33 19.67 -8.49 22.07
C CYS A 33 21.20 -8.50 21.96
N ALA A 34 21.92 -7.87 22.89
CA ALA A 34 23.39 -7.85 22.91
C ALA A 34 23.99 -9.26 23.10
N LEU A 35 23.38 -10.11 23.91
CA LEU A 35 23.78 -11.53 23.99
C LEU A 35 23.53 -12.24 22.66
N GLY A 36 22.37 -11.99 22.04
CA GLY A 36 22.00 -12.55 20.74
C GLY A 36 22.92 -12.12 19.60
N GLU A 37 23.57 -10.96 19.67
CA GLU A 37 24.60 -10.53 18.71
C GLU A 37 25.83 -11.44 18.72
N SER A 38 26.16 -12.01 19.89
CA SER A 38 27.32 -12.87 20.06
C SER A 38 27.01 -14.36 19.92
N GLN A 39 25.85 -14.78 20.39
CA GLN A 39 25.43 -16.19 20.50
C GLN A 39 23.90 -16.27 20.27
N PRO A 40 23.46 -16.16 19.00
CA PRO A 40 22.05 -16.05 18.65
C PRO A 40 21.26 -17.32 18.98
N GLU A 41 21.81 -18.51 18.69
CA GLU A 41 21.11 -19.78 18.91
C GLU A 41 20.85 -20.07 20.39
N GLU A 42 21.86 -19.87 21.25
CA GLU A 42 21.76 -20.08 22.69
C GLU A 42 20.75 -19.11 23.31
N THR A 43 20.80 -17.84 22.90
CA THR A 43 19.91 -16.79 23.42
C THR A 43 18.46 -17.03 22.99
N LEU A 44 18.22 -17.35 21.72
CA LEU A 44 16.89 -17.69 21.22
C LEU A 44 16.34 -18.94 21.89
N SER A 45 17.17 -19.97 22.10
CA SER A 45 16.78 -21.19 22.81
C SER A 45 16.40 -20.92 24.26
N ALA A 46 17.10 -19.99 24.94
CA ALA A 46 16.74 -19.57 26.30
C ALA A 46 15.38 -18.85 26.34
N CYS A 47 15.15 -17.90 25.43
CA CYS A 47 13.87 -17.19 25.31
C CYS A 47 12.71 -18.16 25.03
N GLU A 48 12.92 -19.10 24.10
CA GLU A 48 11.98 -20.13 23.72
C GLU A 48 11.61 -21.02 24.92
N GLU A 49 12.61 -21.53 25.62
CA GLU A 49 12.42 -22.38 26.80
C GLU A 49 11.73 -21.62 27.94
N HIS A 50 12.12 -20.37 28.21
CA HIS A 50 11.51 -19.56 29.25
C HIS A 50 10.01 -19.33 28.97
N LEU A 51 9.65 -18.98 27.73
CA LEU A 51 8.25 -18.78 27.35
C LEU A 51 7.43 -20.07 27.43
N ARG A 52 8.02 -21.23 27.11
CA ARG A 52 7.40 -22.55 27.24
C ARG A 52 7.17 -22.93 28.71
N GLN A 53 8.16 -22.71 29.58
CA GLN A 53 8.07 -23.07 31.00
C GLN A 53 7.12 -22.16 31.79
N HIS A 54 7.00 -20.89 31.40
CA HIS A 54 6.18 -19.89 32.10
C HIS A 54 4.85 -19.62 31.39
N GLU A 55 4.01 -20.64 31.22
CA GLU A 55 2.75 -20.52 30.44
C GLU A 55 1.80 -19.42 30.95
N LYS A 56 1.86 -19.11 32.25
CA LYS A 56 1.02 -18.11 32.93
C LYS A 56 1.65 -16.70 32.97
N LEU A 57 2.80 -16.50 32.33
CA LEU A 57 3.43 -15.19 32.23
C LEU A 57 2.47 -14.21 31.54
N ALA A 58 2.33 -13.01 32.09
CA ALA A 58 1.41 -12.01 31.55
C ALA A 58 1.82 -11.60 30.11
N HIS A 59 0.83 -11.34 29.25
CA HIS A 59 1.06 -11.05 27.83
C HIS A 59 2.06 -9.90 27.56
N PRO A 60 2.09 -8.79 28.33
CA PRO A 60 3.09 -7.74 28.09
C PRO A 60 4.53 -8.24 28.20
N TYR A 61 4.83 -9.08 29.20
CA TYR A 61 6.16 -9.65 29.37
C TYR A 61 6.49 -10.67 28.26
N ARG A 62 5.52 -11.50 27.85
CA ARG A 62 5.70 -12.39 26.69
C ARG A 62 6.00 -11.61 25.42
N THR A 63 5.31 -10.48 25.23
CA THR A 63 5.51 -9.56 24.10
C THR A 63 6.94 -9.04 24.05
N MET A 64 7.50 -8.63 25.19
CA MET A 64 8.89 -8.15 25.26
C MET A 64 9.90 -9.21 24.83
N VAL A 65 9.75 -10.44 25.33
CA VAL A 65 10.63 -11.56 24.95
C VAL A 65 10.52 -11.85 23.46
N LEU A 66 9.29 -11.88 22.91
CA LEU A 66 9.07 -12.09 21.48
C LEU A 66 9.69 -10.98 20.61
N ARG A 67 9.64 -9.71 21.04
CA ARG A 67 10.30 -8.60 20.33
C ARG A 67 11.83 -8.70 20.35
N ALA A 68 12.40 -9.15 21.47
CA ALA A 68 13.83 -9.45 21.53
C ALA A 68 14.18 -10.61 20.56
N MET A 69 13.38 -11.68 20.55
CA MET A 69 13.55 -12.79 19.60
C MET A 69 13.44 -12.31 18.14
N GLU A 70 12.46 -11.47 17.79
CA GLU A 70 12.31 -10.89 16.44
C GLU A 70 13.57 -10.13 16.01
N THR A 71 14.14 -9.34 16.92
CA THR A 71 15.34 -8.54 16.67
C THR A 71 16.54 -9.43 16.40
N ILE A 72 16.78 -10.43 17.28
CA ILE A 72 17.89 -11.37 17.14
C ILE A 72 17.76 -12.17 15.85
N VAL A 73 16.56 -12.70 15.55
CA VAL A 73 16.30 -13.44 14.30
C VAL A 73 16.56 -12.54 13.10
N SER A 74 16.05 -11.30 13.10
CA SER A 74 16.19 -10.40 11.96
C SER A 74 17.65 -10.08 11.63
N ASN A 75 18.51 -10.01 12.65
CA ASN A 75 19.93 -9.70 12.48
C ASN A 75 20.79 -10.93 12.15
N HIS A 76 20.41 -12.12 12.65
CA HIS A 76 21.26 -13.32 12.60
C HIS A 76 20.62 -14.53 11.90
N ILE A 77 19.56 -14.32 11.10
CA ILE A 77 18.86 -15.43 10.42
C ILE A 77 19.77 -16.31 9.54
N SER A 78 20.87 -15.75 9.02
CA SER A 78 21.90 -16.47 8.25
C SER A 78 22.67 -17.50 9.07
N GLU A 79 22.72 -17.34 10.38
CA GLU A 79 23.52 -18.16 11.31
C GLU A 79 22.68 -19.25 11.99
N LEU A 80 21.34 -19.13 11.98
CA LEU A 80 20.45 -20.05 12.66
C LEU A 80 20.40 -21.44 11.99
N GLY A 81 20.55 -22.47 12.81
CA GLY A 81 20.35 -23.86 12.49
C GLY A 81 18.87 -24.24 12.41
N LYS A 82 18.59 -25.33 11.69
CA LYS A 82 17.22 -25.78 11.39
C LYS A 82 16.42 -26.17 12.63
N ASP A 83 17.04 -26.78 13.64
CA ASP A 83 16.33 -27.23 14.84
C ASP A 83 15.91 -26.07 15.74
N VAL A 84 16.79 -25.10 15.98
CA VAL A 84 16.46 -23.87 16.72
C VAL A 84 15.38 -23.09 15.98
N THR A 85 15.52 -22.96 14.65
CA THR A 85 14.51 -22.31 13.80
C THR A 85 13.15 -22.98 13.94
N ARG A 86 13.08 -24.32 13.87
CA ARG A 86 11.83 -25.07 14.02
C ARG A 86 11.21 -24.86 15.41
N ALA A 87 12.00 -24.85 16.47
CA ALA A 87 11.50 -24.58 17.82
C ALA A 87 10.90 -23.17 17.95
N ILE A 88 11.57 -22.15 17.38
CA ILE A 88 11.08 -20.76 17.36
C ILE A 88 9.76 -20.66 16.57
N ILE A 89 9.66 -21.32 15.41
CA ILE A 89 8.44 -21.33 14.58
C ILE A 89 7.27 -21.91 15.38
N LEU A 90 7.46 -23.09 16.00
CA LEU A 90 6.42 -23.73 16.80
C LEU A 90 5.98 -22.88 17.99
N LEU A 91 6.94 -22.27 18.70
CA LEU A 91 6.64 -21.36 19.80
C LEU A 91 5.83 -20.15 19.31
N ALA A 92 6.34 -19.40 18.33
CA ALA A 92 5.70 -18.18 17.85
C ALA A 92 4.31 -18.46 17.27
N SER A 93 4.16 -19.56 16.53
CA SER A 93 2.87 -20.01 15.99
C SER A 93 1.87 -20.38 17.10
N SER A 94 2.34 -21.02 18.17
CA SER A 94 1.55 -21.30 19.36
C SER A 94 1.14 -20.01 20.08
N GLU A 95 2.10 -19.13 20.40
CA GLU A 95 1.88 -17.84 21.06
C GLU A 95 0.83 -16.98 20.33
N MET A 96 0.96 -16.88 19.02
CA MET A 96 0.07 -16.12 18.16
C MET A 96 -1.39 -16.62 18.19
N THR A 97 -1.61 -17.91 18.49
CA THR A 97 -2.92 -18.56 18.42
C THR A 97 -3.41 -19.13 19.75
N LYS A 98 -2.66 -18.91 20.83
CA LYS A 98 -2.90 -19.49 22.15
C LYS A 98 -4.22 -19.06 22.77
N VAL A 99 -4.65 -17.82 22.49
CA VAL A 99 -5.97 -17.31 22.88
C VAL A 99 -6.75 -16.93 21.64
N LYS A 100 -8.08 -17.08 21.69
CA LYS A 100 -8.98 -16.69 20.58
C LYS A 100 -9.25 -15.19 20.55
N ASP A 101 -9.18 -14.55 21.71
CA ASP A 101 -9.43 -13.12 21.85
C ASP A 101 -8.24 -12.32 21.32
N LEU A 102 -8.53 -11.13 20.80
CA LEU A 102 -7.51 -10.26 20.23
C LEU A 102 -6.69 -9.62 21.34
N VAL A 103 -5.42 -10.01 21.44
CA VAL A 103 -4.40 -9.35 22.27
C VAL A 103 -3.32 -8.84 21.33
N SER A 104 -3.62 -7.70 20.70
CA SER A 104 -2.93 -7.19 19.51
C SER A 104 -1.41 -7.19 19.64
N ASP A 105 -0.85 -6.62 20.69
CA ASP A 105 0.61 -6.46 20.83
C ASP A 105 1.36 -7.80 20.93
N TRP A 106 0.81 -8.73 21.71
CA TRP A 106 1.41 -10.04 21.92
C TRP A 106 1.35 -10.91 20.67
N GLN A 107 0.16 -10.99 20.06
CA GLN A 107 -0.05 -11.79 18.86
C GLN A 107 0.69 -11.19 17.66
N GLN A 108 0.79 -9.85 17.58
CA GLN A 108 1.61 -9.17 16.58
C GLN A 108 3.10 -9.45 16.78
N ALA A 109 3.62 -9.41 18.01
CA ALA A 109 5.02 -9.76 18.26
C ALA A 109 5.34 -11.20 17.85
N ALA A 110 4.44 -12.15 18.15
CA ALA A 110 4.57 -13.53 17.70
C ALA A 110 4.53 -13.67 16.16
N SER A 111 3.60 -12.97 15.50
CA SER A 111 3.54 -12.87 14.03
C SER A 111 4.84 -12.31 13.44
N SER A 112 5.40 -11.25 14.04
CA SER A 112 6.63 -10.63 13.58
C SER A 112 7.84 -11.57 13.66
N VAL A 113 7.94 -12.40 14.71
CA VAL A 113 8.96 -13.47 14.79
C VAL A 113 8.84 -14.43 13.61
N LEU A 114 7.62 -14.92 13.30
CA LEU A 114 7.38 -15.81 12.16
C LEU A 114 7.75 -15.16 10.83
N VAL A 115 7.42 -13.88 10.66
CA VAL A 115 7.77 -13.11 9.46
C VAL A 115 9.29 -12.93 9.33
N ALA A 116 9.98 -12.63 10.42
CA ALA A 116 11.44 -12.51 10.45
C ALA A 116 12.09 -13.83 10.03
N VAL A 117 11.67 -14.97 10.63
CA VAL A 117 12.13 -16.32 10.24
C VAL A 117 11.78 -16.63 8.78
N GLY A 118 10.61 -16.18 8.32
CA GLY A 118 10.13 -16.39 6.96
C GLY A 118 10.96 -15.71 5.87
N LYS A 119 11.83 -14.74 6.21
CA LYS A 119 12.75 -14.13 5.23
C LYS A 119 13.73 -15.14 4.63
N ARG A 120 14.12 -16.18 5.38
CA ARG A 120 15.03 -17.24 4.92
C ARG A 120 14.39 -18.62 4.92
N PHE A 121 13.64 -18.95 5.96
CA PHE A 121 13.07 -20.28 6.18
C PHE A 121 11.57 -20.33 5.86
N VAL A 122 11.16 -19.64 4.78
CA VAL A 122 9.75 -19.52 4.37
C VAL A 122 9.05 -20.87 4.26
N GLY A 123 9.71 -21.91 3.75
CA GLY A 123 9.14 -23.24 3.62
C GLY A 123 8.73 -23.86 4.96
N MET A 124 9.56 -23.71 6.00
CA MET A 124 9.26 -24.22 7.35
C MET A 124 8.15 -23.40 8.02
N VAL A 125 8.15 -22.07 7.82
CA VAL A 125 7.08 -21.21 8.33
C VAL A 125 5.76 -21.56 7.64
N MET A 126 5.77 -21.76 6.32
CA MET A 126 4.58 -22.11 5.56
C MET A 126 4.02 -23.48 5.94
N GLU A 127 4.87 -24.47 6.20
CA GLU A 127 4.43 -25.79 6.71
C GLU A 127 3.61 -25.65 8.01
N GLU A 128 4.11 -24.89 8.98
CA GLU A 128 3.42 -24.61 10.24
C GLU A 128 2.14 -23.78 10.04
N MET A 129 2.22 -22.70 9.25
CA MET A 129 1.11 -21.79 9.02
C MET A 129 -0.04 -22.45 8.27
N LEU A 130 0.26 -23.27 7.26
CA LEU A 130 -0.75 -24.04 6.52
C LEU A 130 -1.41 -25.08 7.42
N GLY A 131 -0.69 -25.67 8.39
CA GLY A 131 -1.29 -26.52 9.43
C GLY A 131 -2.42 -25.83 10.22
N LYS A 132 -2.34 -24.51 10.39
CA LYS A 132 -3.36 -23.68 11.06
C LYS A 132 -4.35 -23.00 10.10
N PHE A 133 -4.17 -23.16 8.79
CA PHE A 133 -4.99 -22.55 7.75
C PHE A 133 -5.65 -23.63 6.89
N GLN A 134 -6.68 -24.28 7.45
CA GLN A 134 -7.32 -25.46 6.88
C GLN A 134 -8.67 -25.15 6.22
N PRO A 135 -9.00 -25.75 5.05
CA PRO A 135 -10.26 -25.50 4.36
C PRO A 135 -11.50 -25.69 5.24
N GLY A 136 -12.46 -24.77 5.14
CA GLY A 136 -13.74 -24.87 5.84
C GLY A 136 -13.70 -24.59 7.35
N VAL A 137 -12.55 -24.16 7.89
CA VAL A 137 -12.42 -23.71 9.28
C VAL A 137 -11.93 -22.27 9.28
N LEU A 138 -12.65 -21.38 9.98
CA LEU A 138 -12.21 -19.99 10.09
C LEU A 138 -11.00 -19.92 11.04
N PRO A 139 -9.81 -19.49 10.55
CA PRO A 139 -8.61 -19.46 11.37
C PRO A 139 -8.61 -18.25 12.31
N HIS A 140 -7.68 -18.24 13.26
CA HIS A 140 -7.38 -17.04 14.03
C HIS A 140 -6.92 -15.90 13.10
N CYS A 141 -7.33 -14.66 13.36
CA CYS A 141 -7.05 -13.53 12.45
C CYS A 141 -5.55 -13.33 12.17
N PHE A 142 -4.70 -13.55 13.17
CA PHE A 142 -3.25 -13.43 13.00
C PHE A 142 -2.62 -14.51 12.12
N VAL A 143 -3.31 -15.65 11.89
CA VAL A 143 -2.85 -16.62 10.90
C VAL A 143 -2.89 -15.98 9.50
N VAL A 144 -4.02 -15.36 9.17
CA VAL A 144 -4.22 -14.67 7.89
C VAL A 144 -3.31 -13.44 7.79
N GLN A 145 -3.19 -12.67 8.88
CA GLN A 145 -2.31 -11.49 8.92
C GLN A 145 -0.83 -11.88 8.73
N THR A 146 -0.38 -13.01 9.28
CA THR A 146 1.00 -13.48 9.12
C THR A 146 1.29 -13.90 7.70
N LEU A 147 0.38 -14.66 7.06
CA LEU A 147 0.49 -14.99 5.63
C LEU A 147 0.58 -13.72 4.76
N ALA A 148 -0.25 -12.72 5.07
CA ALA A 148 -0.25 -11.43 4.39
C ALA A 148 1.01 -10.59 4.67
N ASN A 149 1.61 -10.69 5.85
CA ASN A 149 2.89 -10.04 6.15
C ASN A 149 4.03 -10.75 5.41
N LEU A 150 4.06 -12.08 5.39
CA LEU A 150 5.07 -12.85 4.67
C LEU A 150 5.09 -12.51 3.18
N SER A 151 3.93 -12.29 2.54
CA SER A 151 3.88 -11.93 1.11
C SER A 151 4.51 -10.57 0.80
N VAL A 152 4.62 -9.68 1.80
CA VAL A 152 5.30 -8.38 1.66
C VAL A 152 6.79 -8.51 1.94
N PHE A 153 7.18 -9.27 2.96
CA PHE A 153 8.58 -9.37 3.38
C PHE A 153 9.40 -10.43 2.63
N ASN A 154 8.75 -11.37 1.95
CA ASN A 154 9.39 -12.39 1.14
C ASN A 154 8.51 -12.75 -0.08
N VAL A 155 8.40 -11.81 -1.01
CA VAL A 155 7.61 -11.95 -2.25
C VAL A 155 7.99 -13.23 -3.00
N PHE A 156 9.28 -13.43 -3.30
CA PHE A 156 9.75 -14.58 -4.06
C PHE A 156 9.52 -15.92 -3.35
N GLY A 157 9.64 -15.95 -2.03
CA GLY A 157 9.39 -17.14 -1.23
C GLY A 157 7.90 -17.48 -1.08
N MET A 158 7.02 -16.47 -1.09
CA MET A 158 5.59 -16.66 -0.80
C MET A 158 4.72 -16.89 -2.03
N VAL A 159 4.99 -16.22 -3.15
CA VAL A 159 4.16 -16.33 -4.36
C VAL A 159 3.94 -17.77 -4.84
N PRO A 160 4.94 -18.68 -4.79
CA PRO A 160 4.74 -20.09 -5.12
C PRO A 160 3.67 -20.81 -4.28
N PHE A 161 3.40 -20.34 -3.05
CA PHE A 161 2.36 -20.91 -2.19
C PHE A 161 0.98 -20.27 -2.37
N LEU A 162 0.90 -19.09 -3.02
CA LEU A 162 -0.32 -18.28 -3.01
C LEU A 162 -1.50 -18.96 -3.71
N THR A 163 -1.27 -19.81 -4.71
CA THR A 163 -2.37 -20.59 -5.34
C THR A 163 -3.07 -21.48 -4.32
N SER A 164 -2.30 -22.24 -3.53
CA SER A 164 -2.84 -23.11 -2.48
C SER A 164 -3.50 -22.31 -1.35
N VAL A 165 -2.87 -21.19 -0.94
CA VAL A 165 -3.42 -20.29 0.08
C VAL A 165 -4.75 -19.68 -0.37
N LEU A 166 -4.82 -19.14 -1.59
CA LEU A 166 -6.02 -18.54 -2.14
C LEU A 166 -7.16 -19.56 -2.26
N SER A 167 -6.89 -20.71 -2.89
CA SER A 167 -7.86 -21.80 -3.02
C SER A 167 -8.42 -22.25 -1.66
N THR A 168 -7.57 -22.35 -0.64
CA THR A 168 -7.98 -22.69 0.73
C THR A 168 -8.81 -21.59 1.40
N MET A 169 -8.49 -20.32 1.11
CA MET A 169 -9.13 -19.15 1.69
C MET A 169 -10.56 -18.92 1.16
N LEU A 170 -10.83 -19.24 -0.11
CA LEU A 170 -12.09 -18.89 -0.77
C LEU A 170 -13.36 -19.31 0.01
N PRO A 171 -13.49 -20.56 0.50
CA PRO A 171 -14.65 -20.97 1.29
C PRO A 171 -14.80 -20.16 2.59
N MET A 172 -13.69 -19.70 3.17
CA MET A 172 -13.68 -18.96 4.44
C MET A 172 -14.25 -17.54 4.30
N LEU A 173 -14.20 -16.95 3.10
CA LEU A 173 -14.78 -15.63 2.85
C LEU A 173 -16.29 -15.66 3.15
N GLY A 174 -17.00 -16.71 2.71
CA GLY A 174 -18.42 -16.90 3.05
C GLY A 174 -18.69 -17.13 4.53
N MET A 175 -17.71 -17.63 5.28
CA MET A 175 -17.80 -17.89 6.72
C MET A 175 -17.52 -16.66 7.59
N ALA A 176 -16.83 -15.65 7.05
CA ALA A 176 -16.48 -14.44 7.77
C ALA A 176 -17.72 -13.57 8.03
N LYS A 177 -18.32 -13.73 9.21
CA LYS A 177 -19.51 -12.96 9.62
C LYS A 177 -19.16 -11.60 10.22
N HIS A 178 -18.06 -11.51 10.96
CA HIS A 178 -17.62 -10.29 11.62
C HIS A 178 -16.78 -9.43 10.68
N ASP A 179 -17.06 -8.12 10.67
CA ASP A 179 -16.36 -7.17 9.80
C ASP A 179 -14.86 -7.07 10.12
N SER A 180 -14.45 -7.31 11.37
CA SER A 180 -13.03 -7.40 11.75
C SER A 180 -12.27 -8.48 10.95
N MET A 181 -12.86 -9.67 10.82
CA MET A 181 -12.25 -10.76 10.05
C MET A 181 -12.31 -10.49 8.54
N ARG A 182 -13.40 -9.86 8.05
CA ARG A 182 -13.51 -9.47 6.63
C ARG A 182 -12.44 -8.46 6.23
N VAL A 183 -12.15 -7.48 7.10
CA VAL A 183 -11.05 -6.52 6.90
C VAL A 183 -9.72 -7.26 6.79
N VAL A 184 -9.45 -8.22 7.67
CA VAL A 184 -8.21 -9.02 7.62
C VAL A 184 -8.09 -9.79 6.30
N PHE A 185 -9.18 -10.40 5.80
CA PHE A 185 -9.18 -11.04 4.48
C PHE A 185 -8.97 -10.06 3.33
N CYS A 186 -9.56 -8.86 3.38
CA CYS A 186 -9.32 -7.83 2.38
C CYS A 186 -7.84 -7.42 2.37
N CYS A 187 -7.24 -7.16 3.53
CA CYS A 187 -5.81 -6.85 3.63
C CYS A 187 -4.92 -7.97 3.10
N ALA A 188 -5.27 -9.24 3.35
CA ALA A 188 -4.55 -10.38 2.80
C ALA A 188 -4.66 -10.44 1.26
N LEU A 189 -5.86 -10.34 0.71
CA LEU A 189 -6.10 -10.33 -0.74
C LEU A 189 -5.38 -9.18 -1.45
N GLN A 190 -5.37 -8.00 -0.83
CA GLN A 190 -4.60 -6.85 -1.31
C GLN A 190 -3.11 -7.23 -1.44
N ARG A 191 -2.50 -7.68 -0.33
CA ARG A 191 -1.06 -7.95 -0.27
C ARG A 191 -0.63 -9.16 -1.08
N PHE A 192 -1.48 -10.18 -1.19
CA PHE A 192 -1.26 -11.29 -2.11
C PHE A 192 -1.26 -10.79 -3.56
N SER A 193 -2.20 -9.91 -3.92
CA SER A 193 -2.25 -9.34 -5.26
C SER A 193 -1.05 -8.46 -5.56
N GLU A 194 -0.67 -7.55 -4.63
CA GLU A 194 0.52 -6.70 -4.75
C GLU A 194 1.81 -7.54 -4.87
N SER A 195 1.97 -8.57 -4.03
CA SER A 195 3.11 -9.49 -4.06
C SER A 195 3.20 -10.26 -5.38
N THR A 196 2.08 -10.77 -5.89
CA THR A 196 2.04 -11.43 -7.20
C THR A 196 2.45 -10.46 -8.32
N LEU A 197 1.97 -9.21 -8.30
CA LEU A 197 2.35 -8.21 -9.31
C LEU A 197 3.84 -7.86 -9.23
N GLU A 198 4.40 -7.74 -8.03
CA GLU A 198 5.83 -7.50 -7.83
C GLU A 198 6.69 -8.67 -8.34
N TYR A 199 6.28 -9.91 -8.05
CA TYR A 199 6.94 -11.11 -8.56
C TYR A 199 6.94 -11.15 -10.09
N LEU A 200 5.79 -10.88 -10.71
CA LEU A 200 5.64 -10.86 -12.17
C LEU A 200 6.43 -9.72 -12.83
N ALA A 201 6.65 -8.61 -12.13
CA ALA A 201 7.47 -7.50 -12.62
C ALA A 201 8.98 -7.80 -12.57
N ASN A 202 9.42 -8.78 -11.77
CA ASN A 202 10.82 -9.13 -11.52
C ASN A 202 11.09 -10.62 -11.77
N LEU A 203 10.53 -11.18 -12.86
CA LEU A 203 10.67 -12.60 -13.21
C LEU A 203 12.12 -13.04 -13.44
N ASP A 204 13.01 -12.12 -13.78
CA ASP A 204 14.45 -12.35 -13.94
C ASP A 204 15.14 -12.74 -12.63
N GLN A 205 14.60 -12.32 -11.48
CA GLN A 205 15.09 -12.64 -10.14
C GLN A 205 14.28 -13.74 -9.46
N ALA A 206 13.19 -14.19 -10.09
CA ALA A 206 12.24 -15.11 -9.50
C ALA A 206 12.78 -16.55 -9.42
N PRO A 207 12.49 -17.28 -8.33
CA PRO A 207 12.88 -18.68 -8.18
C PRO A 207 12.16 -19.60 -9.18
N ASP A 208 10.93 -19.24 -9.56
CA ASP A 208 10.19 -19.87 -10.65
C ASP A 208 9.72 -18.81 -11.66
N PRO A 209 10.43 -18.63 -12.79
CA PRO A 209 10.06 -17.65 -13.81
C PRO A 209 8.88 -18.09 -14.67
N THR A 210 8.32 -19.29 -14.46
CA THR A 210 7.19 -19.81 -15.25
C THR A 210 5.83 -19.37 -14.74
N VAL A 211 5.77 -18.75 -13.55
CA VAL A 211 4.56 -18.21 -12.94
C VAL A 211 3.94 -17.15 -13.86
N ARG A 212 2.62 -17.23 -14.07
CA ARG A 212 1.87 -16.31 -14.93
C ARG A 212 0.72 -15.69 -14.16
N LYS A 213 0.25 -14.53 -14.65
CA LYS A 213 -0.96 -13.88 -14.15
C LYS A 213 -2.16 -14.84 -14.14
N ASP A 214 -2.33 -15.64 -15.18
CA ASP A 214 -3.46 -16.57 -15.33
C ASP A 214 -3.53 -17.64 -14.23
N THR A 215 -2.39 -17.98 -13.61
CA THR A 215 -2.31 -18.94 -12.50
C THR A 215 -3.18 -18.53 -11.31
N PHE A 216 -3.36 -17.23 -11.08
CA PHE A 216 -4.13 -16.70 -9.94
C PHE A 216 -5.52 -16.19 -10.34
N ALA A 217 -5.81 -16.08 -11.65
CA ALA A 217 -6.95 -15.35 -12.15
C ALA A 217 -8.30 -15.90 -11.66
N SER A 218 -8.45 -17.23 -11.59
CA SER A 218 -9.69 -17.89 -11.13
C SER A 218 -9.99 -17.59 -9.66
N ASP A 219 -8.97 -17.73 -8.80
CA ASP A 219 -9.14 -17.51 -7.36
C ASP A 219 -9.37 -16.03 -7.03
N ILE A 220 -8.59 -15.14 -7.66
CA ILE A 220 -8.78 -13.69 -7.53
C ILE A 220 -10.16 -13.29 -8.04
N SER A 221 -10.63 -13.87 -9.15
CA SER A 221 -11.96 -13.60 -9.68
C SER A 221 -13.07 -13.99 -8.70
N SER A 222 -12.93 -15.12 -8.01
CA SER A 222 -13.92 -15.60 -7.03
C SER A 222 -13.93 -14.75 -5.75
N ALA A 223 -12.74 -14.38 -5.26
CA ALA A 223 -12.61 -13.46 -4.14
C ALA A 223 -13.15 -12.06 -4.49
N TYR A 224 -12.88 -11.58 -5.70
CA TYR A 224 -13.36 -10.29 -6.21
C TYR A 224 -14.89 -10.21 -6.15
N ASP A 225 -15.61 -11.22 -6.61
CA ASP A 225 -17.08 -11.22 -6.59
C ASP A 225 -17.63 -11.14 -5.17
N THR A 226 -17.00 -11.85 -4.23
CA THR A 226 -17.37 -11.79 -2.81
C THR A 226 -17.18 -10.37 -2.27
N LEU A 227 -16.00 -9.77 -2.48
CA LEU A 227 -15.67 -8.43 -2.01
C LEU A 227 -16.58 -7.36 -2.64
N PHE A 228 -16.63 -7.34 -3.97
CA PHE A 228 -17.27 -6.28 -4.73
C PHE A 228 -18.80 -6.34 -4.65
N HIS A 229 -19.41 -7.52 -4.80
CA HIS A 229 -20.87 -7.62 -4.81
C HIS A 229 -21.47 -7.68 -3.40
N HIS A 230 -20.77 -8.28 -2.43
CA HIS A 230 -21.35 -8.52 -1.10
C HIS A 230 -20.78 -7.60 0.00
N TRP A 231 -19.46 -7.39 0.06
CA TRP A 231 -18.86 -6.66 1.19
C TRP A 231 -18.79 -5.14 0.97
N LEU A 232 -18.63 -4.67 -0.28
CA LEU A 232 -18.59 -3.25 -0.59
C LEU A 232 -19.90 -2.51 -0.21
N GLN A 233 -21.01 -3.24 -0.15
CA GLN A 233 -22.32 -2.70 0.24
C GLN A 233 -22.48 -2.53 1.76
N SER A 234 -21.49 -2.94 2.57
CA SER A 234 -21.55 -2.81 4.03
C SER A 234 -21.72 -1.36 4.48
N ARG A 235 -22.41 -1.17 5.61
CA ARG A 235 -22.51 0.14 6.26
C ARG A 235 -21.21 0.53 6.96
N GLU A 236 -20.39 -0.45 7.34
CA GLU A 236 -19.14 -0.25 8.05
C GLU A 236 -18.10 0.43 7.15
N ALA A 237 -17.64 1.61 7.55
CA ALA A 237 -16.74 2.42 6.74
C ALA A 237 -15.37 1.75 6.59
N LYS A 238 -14.84 1.15 7.67
CA LYS A 238 -13.53 0.48 7.62
C LYS A 238 -13.53 -0.70 6.65
N LEU A 239 -14.61 -1.47 6.62
CA LEU A 239 -14.75 -2.59 5.69
C LEU A 239 -14.83 -2.11 4.24
N ARG A 240 -15.64 -1.07 3.95
CA ARG A 240 -15.73 -0.52 2.59
C ARG A 240 -14.39 -0.01 2.06
N LEU A 241 -13.60 0.63 2.92
CA LEU A 241 -12.25 1.08 2.56
C LEU A 241 -11.34 -0.10 2.25
N ALA A 242 -11.26 -1.08 3.16
CA ALA A 242 -10.43 -2.28 2.98
C ALA A 242 -10.80 -3.07 1.73
N VAL A 243 -12.10 -3.15 1.39
CA VAL A 243 -12.55 -3.76 0.13
C VAL A 243 -11.95 -3.03 -1.07
N VAL A 244 -12.06 -1.70 -1.14
CA VAL A 244 -11.51 -0.94 -2.29
C VAL A 244 -10.00 -1.01 -2.37
N GLU A 245 -9.31 -0.99 -1.23
CA GLU A 245 -7.86 -1.21 -1.17
C GLU A 245 -7.45 -2.55 -1.78
N ALA A 246 -8.23 -3.61 -1.53
CA ALA A 246 -8.00 -4.92 -2.14
C ALA A 246 -8.37 -4.96 -3.62
N LEU A 247 -9.48 -4.34 -4.03
CA LEU A 247 -9.94 -4.35 -5.43
C LEU A 247 -8.92 -3.69 -6.38
N GLY A 248 -8.19 -2.66 -5.92
CA GLY A 248 -7.13 -1.98 -6.67
C GLY A 248 -6.13 -2.94 -7.36
N PRO A 249 -5.26 -3.61 -6.60
CA PRO A 249 -4.30 -4.56 -7.15
C PRO A 249 -4.98 -5.81 -7.73
N MET A 250 -6.11 -6.26 -7.16
CA MET A 250 -6.85 -7.41 -7.72
C MET A 250 -7.30 -7.19 -9.17
N SER A 251 -7.66 -5.95 -9.54
CA SER A 251 -8.05 -5.62 -10.92
C SER A 251 -6.97 -5.94 -11.95
N HIS A 252 -5.69 -5.84 -11.59
CA HIS A 252 -4.59 -6.23 -12.48
C HIS A 252 -4.50 -7.74 -12.68
N LEU A 253 -5.06 -8.56 -11.79
CA LEU A 253 -5.02 -10.02 -11.83
C LEU A 253 -6.32 -10.64 -12.39
N LEU A 254 -7.35 -9.84 -12.63
CA LEU A 254 -8.58 -10.31 -13.28
C LEU A 254 -8.35 -10.67 -14.76
N PRO A 255 -9.13 -11.63 -15.29
CA PRO A 255 -9.29 -11.80 -16.74
C PRO A 255 -9.81 -10.51 -17.38
N SER A 256 -9.30 -10.17 -18.56
CA SER A 256 -9.63 -8.91 -19.25
C SER A 256 -11.13 -8.75 -19.50
N GLU A 257 -11.81 -9.82 -19.93
CA GLU A 257 -13.26 -9.83 -20.18
C GLU A 257 -14.06 -9.53 -18.91
N LYS A 258 -13.65 -10.14 -17.78
CA LYS A 258 -14.28 -9.91 -16.48
C LYS A 258 -14.07 -8.47 -16.02
N LEU A 259 -12.86 -7.94 -16.14
CA LEU A 259 -12.60 -6.54 -15.77
C LEU A 259 -13.49 -5.60 -16.59
N GLU A 260 -13.55 -5.80 -17.92
CA GLU A 260 -14.38 -4.98 -18.82
C GLU A 260 -15.86 -5.00 -18.43
N GLU A 261 -16.40 -6.17 -18.06
CA GLU A 261 -17.78 -6.31 -17.58
C GLU A 261 -18.04 -5.56 -16.25
N GLN A 262 -17.05 -5.52 -15.36
CA GLN A 262 -17.22 -4.92 -14.03
C GLN A 262 -16.98 -3.41 -14.01
N LEU A 263 -16.17 -2.85 -14.92
CA LEU A 263 -15.85 -1.42 -14.97
C LEU A 263 -17.06 -0.45 -14.94
N PRO A 264 -18.21 -0.72 -15.58
CA PRO A 264 -19.41 0.14 -15.51
C PRO A 264 -19.96 0.31 -14.09
N LYS A 265 -19.76 -0.68 -13.22
CA LYS A 265 -20.22 -0.64 -11.82
C LYS A 265 -19.09 -0.30 -10.86
N LEU A 266 -17.88 -0.78 -11.16
CA LEU A 266 -16.70 -0.60 -10.31
C LEU A 266 -16.31 0.87 -10.22
N LEU A 267 -16.18 1.56 -11.36
CA LEU A 267 -15.73 2.96 -11.37
C LEU A 267 -16.71 3.87 -10.60
N PRO A 268 -18.04 3.86 -10.84
CA PRO A 268 -18.96 4.66 -10.05
C PRO A 268 -18.98 4.26 -8.57
N GLY A 269 -18.83 2.96 -8.27
CA GLY A 269 -18.76 2.44 -6.90
C GLY A 269 -17.58 3.00 -6.11
N VAL A 270 -16.39 3.02 -6.71
CA VAL A 270 -15.18 3.60 -6.12
C VAL A 270 -15.29 5.12 -6.01
N LEU A 271 -15.74 5.81 -7.07
CA LEU A 271 -15.90 7.27 -7.06
C LEU A 271 -16.89 7.75 -6.00
N ALA A 272 -17.94 6.97 -5.71
CA ALA A 272 -18.90 7.30 -4.66
C ALA A 272 -18.27 7.36 -3.25
N LEU A 273 -17.12 6.73 -3.04
CA LEU A 273 -16.43 6.74 -1.74
C LEU A 273 -15.74 8.06 -1.42
N TYR A 274 -15.39 8.89 -2.43
CA TYR A 274 -14.88 10.24 -2.18
C TYR A 274 -15.86 11.10 -1.38
N LYS A 275 -17.17 10.84 -1.47
CA LYS A 275 -18.20 11.54 -0.69
C LYS A 275 -18.42 10.93 0.70
N LYS A 276 -17.95 9.70 0.93
CA LYS A 276 -18.30 8.88 2.11
C LYS A 276 -17.12 8.66 3.06
N HIS A 277 -15.88 8.93 2.66
CA HIS A 277 -14.69 8.63 3.45
C HIS A 277 -13.77 9.84 3.58
N ALA A 278 -13.18 9.99 4.77
CA ALA A 278 -12.14 10.99 5.03
C ALA A 278 -10.78 10.58 4.43
N GLU A 279 -10.53 9.28 4.28
CA GLU A 279 -9.26 8.71 3.79
C GLU A 279 -9.25 8.58 2.26
N THR A 280 -9.42 9.71 1.58
CA THR A 280 -9.55 9.75 0.12
C THR A 280 -8.29 9.28 -0.63
N SER A 281 -7.11 9.32 0.01
CA SER A 281 -5.85 8.86 -0.60
C SER A 281 -5.88 7.38 -0.98
N HIS A 282 -6.45 6.52 -0.14
CA HIS A 282 -6.58 5.10 -0.42
C HIS A 282 -7.56 4.85 -1.57
N VAL A 283 -8.65 5.61 -1.63
CA VAL A 283 -9.60 5.57 -2.74
C VAL A 283 -8.91 5.96 -4.06
N SER A 284 -8.12 7.04 -4.05
CA SER A 284 -7.36 7.49 -5.22
C SER A 284 -6.31 6.48 -5.66
N LYS A 285 -5.56 5.89 -4.73
CA LYS A 285 -4.56 4.86 -5.02
C LYS A 285 -5.18 3.65 -5.72
N SER A 286 -6.25 3.10 -5.14
CA SER A 286 -6.96 1.96 -5.71
C SER A 286 -7.60 2.29 -7.06
N LEU A 287 -8.16 3.49 -7.20
CA LEU A 287 -8.67 3.96 -8.50
C LEU A 287 -7.55 4.02 -9.54
N GLY A 288 -6.35 4.51 -9.17
CA GLY A 288 -5.18 4.52 -10.03
C GLY A 288 -4.83 3.11 -10.53
N GLN A 289 -4.76 2.12 -9.65
CA GLN A 289 -4.50 0.72 -10.01
C GLN A 289 -5.61 0.15 -10.92
N ILE A 290 -6.89 0.43 -10.65
CA ILE A 290 -8.00 0.02 -11.51
C ILE A 290 -7.87 0.65 -12.91
N LEU A 291 -7.51 1.93 -13.00
CA LEU A 291 -7.29 2.62 -14.27
C LEU A 291 -6.10 2.05 -15.02
N GLU A 292 -4.98 1.78 -14.35
CA GLU A 292 -3.80 1.13 -14.95
C GLU A 292 -4.17 -0.26 -15.51
N ALA A 293 -4.93 -1.05 -14.75
CA ALA A 293 -5.44 -2.34 -15.20
C ALA A 293 -6.37 -2.19 -16.43
N ALA A 294 -7.32 -1.25 -16.40
CA ALA A 294 -8.24 -1.01 -17.51
C ALA A 294 -7.54 -0.53 -18.79
N VAL A 295 -6.56 0.35 -18.66
CA VAL A 295 -5.75 0.84 -19.80
C VAL A 295 -4.89 -0.28 -20.37
N SER A 296 -4.28 -1.12 -19.53
CA SER A 296 -3.42 -2.22 -20.01
C SER A 296 -4.17 -3.28 -20.82
N VAL A 297 -5.48 -3.43 -20.62
CA VAL A 297 -6.34 -4.33 -21.43
C VAL A 297 -7.05 -3.62 -22.60
N GLY A 298 -6.81 -2.32 -22.80
CA GLY A 298 -7.44 -1.56 -23.89
C GLY A 298 -8.96 -1.36 -23.71
N SER A 299 -9.40 -1.10 -22.48
CA SER A 299 -10.83 -0.97 -22.14
C SER A 299 -11.55 0.12 -22.96
N ARG A 300 -12.69 -0.24 -23.57
CA ARG A 300 -13.58 0.71 -24.25
C ARG A 300 -14.57 1.35 -23.28
N THR A 301 -14.93 0.62 -22.24
CA THR A 301 -15.82 1.08 -21.18
C THR A 301 -15.25 2.27 -20.42
N LEU A 302 -13.92 2.32 -20.28
CA LEU A 302 -13.24 3.47 -19.66
C LEU A 302 -13.53 4.77 -20.41
N GLU A 303 -13.56 4.75 -21.75
CA GLU A 303 -13.86 5.94 -22.57
C GLU A 303 -15.26 6.48 -22.30
N VAL A 304 -16.26 5.60 -22.16
CA VAL A 304 -17.66 6.00 -21.91
C VAL A 304 -17.80 6.74 -20.58
N GLN A 305 -16.99 6.37 -19.59
CA GLN A 305 -17.05 6.94 -18.23
C GLN A 305 -16.01 8.03 -17.97
N LEU A 306 -15.23 8.41 -18.98
CA LEU A 306 -14.10 9.32 -18.80
C LEU A 306 -14.52 10.68 -18.23
N ASP A 307 -15.63 11.25 -18.66
CA ASP A 307 -16.06 12.58 -18.22
C ASP A 307 -16.42 12.60 -16.72
N SER A 308 -17.06 11.53 -16.22
CA SER A 308 -17.41 11.42 -14.80
C SER A 308 -16.17 11.16 -13.92
N LEU A 309 -15.22 10.37 -14.42
CA LEU A 309 -13.91 10.16 -13.80
C LEU A 309 -13.12 11.46 -13.69
N LEU A 310 -12.98 12.19 -14.79
CA LEU A 310 -12.27 13.46 -14.84
C LEU A 310 -12.90 14.49 -13.90
N ALA A 311 -14.23 14.57 -13.88
CA ALA A 311 -14.95 15.45 -12.95
C ALA A 311 -14.67 15.10 -11.48
N ALA A 312 -14.70 13.81 -11.12
CA ALA A 312 -14.47 13.38 -9.74
C ALA A 312 -13.02 13.59 -9.29
N LEU A 313 -12.04 13.21 -10.13
CA LEU A 313 -10.62 13.41 -9.86
C LEU A 313 -10.26 14.91 -9.78
N HIS A 314 -10.81 15.72 -10.68
CA HIS A 314 -10.59 17.17 -10.67
C HIS A 314 -11.19 17.83 -9.42
N ALA A 315 -12.35 17.36 -8.95
CA ALA A 315 -12.88 17.83 -7.67
C ALA A 315 -11.92 17.55 -6.51
N GLN A 316 -11.23 16.41 -6.50
CA GLN A 316 -10.23 16.08 -5.47
C GLN A 316 -8.98 16.95 -5.54
N ILE A 317 -8.48 17.28 -6.74
CA ILE A 317 -7.30 18.17 -6.87
C ILE A 317 -7.62 19.61 -6.46
N CYS A 318 -8.86 20.05 -6.64
CA CYS A 318 -9.31 21.41 -6.31
C CYS A 318 -9.58 21.64 -4.81
N VAL A 319 -9.45 20.61 -3.96
CA VAL A 319 -9.60 20.76 -2.51
C VAL A 319 -8.43 21.60 -1.98
N PRO A 320 -8.69 22.72 -1.28
CA PRO A 320 -7.64 23.59 -0.75
C PRO A 320 -6.72 22.85 0.20
N VAL A 321 -5.42 23.01 0.00
CA VAL A 321 -4.37 22.58 0.94
C VAL A 321 -4.18 23.70 1.97
N GLU A 322 -5.23 24.05 2.69
CA GLU A 322 -5.09 25.00 3.81
C GLU A 322 -4.46 24.20 4.97
N THR A 323 -3.17 24.45 5.21
CA THR A 323 -2.30 23.86 6.27
C THR A 323 -2.10 22.34 6.25
N SER A 324 -1.05 21.90 5.54
CA SER A 324 -0.15 20.78 5.89
C SER A 324 -0.74 19.46 6.44
N SER A 325 -1.94 19.03 6.06
CA SER A 325 -2.40 17.68 6.39
C SER A 325 -1.69 16.66 5.47
N PRO A 326 -0.87 15.73 5.99
CA PRO A 326 -0.19 14.72 5.18
C PRO A 326 -1.16 13.88 4.33
N LEU A 327 -2.39 13.70 4.81
CA LEU A 327 -3.44 12.95 4.11
C LEU A 327 -3.90 13.64 2.83
N VAL A 328 -4.07 14.97 2.85
CA VAL A 328 -4.48 15.74 1.66
C VAL A 328 -3.35 15.71 0.62
N THR A 329 -2.11 15.92 1.05
CA THR A 329 -0.95 15.86 0.14
C THR A 329 -0.77 14.46 -0.44
N SER A 330 -0.97 13.41 0.36
CA SER A 330 -0.96 12.02 -0.12
C SER A 330 -2.04 11.80 -1.18
N ASN A 331 -3.27 12.22 -0.92
CA ASN A 331 -4.37 12.10 -1.87
C ASN A 331 -4.09 12.83 -3.19
N GLN A 332 -3.55 14.05 -3.13
CA GLN A 332 -3.20 14.79 -4.33
C GLN A 332 -2.17 14.05 -5.20
N LYS A 333 -1.17 13.41 -4.60
CA LYS A 333 -0.18 12.61 -5.35
C LYS A 333 -0.85 11.44 -6.08
N GLU A 334 -1.74 10.73 -5.42
CA GLU A 334 -2.49 9.61 -6.01
C GLU A 334 -3.45 10.08 -7.12
N VAL A 335 -4.16 11.19 -6.92
CA VAL A 335 -5.02 11.81 -7.96
C VAL A 335 -4.21 12.21 -9.18
N LEU A 336 -3.02 12.80 -8.98
CA LEU A 336 -2.12 13.16 -10.07
C LEU A 336 -1.61 11.92 -10.83
N ARG A 337 -1.33 10.81 -10.13
CA ARG A 337 -1.04 9.52 -10.80
C ARG A 337 -2.20 9.07 -11.68
N CYS A 338 -3.45 9.16 -11.21
CA CYS A 338 -4.62 8.86 -12.05
C CYS A 338 -4.65 9.72 -13.32
N PHE A 339 -4.33 11.01 -13.21
CA PHE A 339 -4.24 11.88 -14.39
C PHE A 339 -3.11 11.49 -15.35
N THR A 340 -1.98 10.99 -14.87
CA THR A 340 -0.92 10.43 -15.74
C THR A 340 -1.46 9.25 -16.55
N VAL A 341 -2.17 8.31 -15.90
CA VAL A 341 -2.75 7.15 -16.59
C VAL A 341 -3.75 7.58 -17.67
N LEU A 342 -4.64 8.51 -17.33
CA LEU A 342 -5.63 9.04 -18.28
C LEU A 342 -4.99 9.87 -19.41
N ALA A 343 -3.90 10.60 -19.13
CA ALA A 343 -3.14 11.33 -20.15
C ALA A 343 -2.46 10.37 -21.15
N CYS A 344 -1.99 9.22 -20.67
CA CYS A 344 -1.40 8.19 -21.52
C CYS A 344 -2.43 7.50 -22.43
N CYS A 345 -3.68 7.42 -22.00
CA CYS A 345 -4.75 6.71 -22.72
C CYS A 345 -5.62 7.61 -23.60
N SER A 346 -5.97 8.82 -23.15
CA SER A 346 -6.91 9.72 -23.83
C SER A 346 -6.52 11.20 -23.70
N PRO A 347 -5.34 11.61 -24.22
CA PRO A 347 -4.82 12.96 -24.03
C PRO A 347 -5.73 14.04 -24.62
N GLU A 348 -6.38 13.79 -25.76
CA GLU A 348 -7.33 14.72 -26.41
C GLU A 348 -8.48 15.08 -25.48
N ARG A 349 -9.16 14.06 -24.95
CA ARG A 349 -10.35 14.25 -24.12
C ARG A 349 -9.99 14.83 -22.76
N LEU A 350 -8.84 14.42 -22.21
CA LEU A 350 -8.30 15.02 -21.00
C LEU A 350 -8.08 16.53 -21.18
N LEU A 351 -7.41 16.95 -22.24
CA LEU A 351 -7.17 18.37 -22.51
C LEU A 351 -8.47 19.11 -22.81
N ALA A 352 -9.37 18.52 -23.58
CA ALA A 352 -10.69 19.12 -23.85
C ALA A 352 -11.50 19.36 -22.57
N PHE A 353 -11.34 18.51 -21.55
CA PHE A 353 -11.94 18.71 -20.23
C PHE A 353 -11.22 19.77 -19.38
N LEU A 354 -9.88 19.78 -19.40
CA LEU A 354 -9.06 20.62 -18.53
C LEU A 354 -8.99 22.08 -19.01
N LEU A 355 -8.67 22.31 -20.29
CA LEU A 355 -8.31 23.66 -20.75
C LEU A 355 -9.44 24.69 -20.59
N PRO A 356 -10.72 24.38 -20.88
CA PRO A 356 -11.82 25.33 -20.63
C PRO A 356 -11.96 25.74 -19.16
N LYS A 357 -11.41 24.96 -18.21
CA LYS A 357 -11.48 25.26 -16.79
C LYS A 357 -10.50 26.35 -16.35
N LEU A 358 -9.50 26.65 -17.18
CA LEU A 358 -8.58 27.78 -16.96
C LEU A 358 -9.28 29.13 -17.04
N ASP A 359 -10.41 29.20 -17.73
CA ASP A 359 -11.15 30.45 -17.98
C ASP A 359 -12.33 30.63 -17.01
N THR A 360 -12.48 29.73 -16.05
CA THR A 360 -13.59 29.78 -15.08
C THR A 360 -13.37 30.86 -14.04
N SER A 361 -14.44 31.43 -13.47
CA SER A 361 -14.33 32.43 -12.40
C SER A 361 -13.82 31.86 -11.07
N ASN A 362 -13.84 30.53 -10.88
CA ASN A 362 -13.44 29.87 -9.65
C ASN A 362 -11.91 29.71 -9.53
N GLU A 363 -11.29 30.44 -8.60
CA GLU A 363 -9.85 30.38 -8.31
C GLU A 363 -9.36 28.94 -8.09
N ARG A 364 -10.05 28.15 -7.25
CA ARG A 364 -9.62 26.80 -6.87
C ARG A 364 -9.61 25.88 -8.09
N THR A 365 -10.61 26.02 -8.95
CA THR A 365 -10.70 25.29 -10.22
C THR A 365 -9.52 25.64 -11.12
N ARG A 366 -9.17 26.92 -11.28
CA ARG A 366 -8.03 27.34 -12.10
C ARG A 366 -6.70 26.81 -11.55
N VAL A 367 -6.46 26.98 -10.25
CA VAL A 367 -5.23 26.47 -9.58
C VAL A 367 -5.11 24.95 -9.71
N GLY A 368 -6.19 24.21 -9.44
CA GLY A 368 -6.22 22.75 -9.57
C GLY A 368 -5.96 22.29 -11.00
N THR A 369 -6.55 22.95 -12.00
CA THR A 369 -6.28 22.66 -13.42
C THR A 369 -4.83 22.91 -13.80
N LEU A 370 -4.25 24.04 -13.38
CA LEU A 370 -2.82 24.35 -13.62
C LEU A 370 -1.91 23.32 -12.94
N GLN A 371 -2.25 22.83 -11.75
CA GLN A 371 -1.52 21.76 -11.08
C GLN A 371 -1.54 20.46 -11.89
N VAL A 372 -2.70 20.07 -12.43
CA VAL A 372 -2.81 18.90 -13.31
C VAL A 372 -2.01 19.10 -14.60
N LEU A 373 -2.10 20.28 -15.24
CA LEU A 373 -1.33 20.60 -16.45
C LEU A 373 0.18 20.49 -16.21
N ARG A 374 0.69 21.11 -15.14
CA ARG A 374 2.09 21.00 -14.74
C ARG A 374 2.51 19.53 -14.59
N HIS A 375 1.67 18.72 -13.95
CA HIS A 375 1.96 17.32 -13.70
C HIS A 375 2.02 16.53 -15.01
N ILE A 376 1.01 16.63 -15.88
CA ILE A 376 0.98 15.84 -17.13
C ILE A 376 2.06 16.26 -18.13
N ILE A 377 2.46 17.54 -18.15
CA ILE A 377 3.62 18.00 -18.93
C ILE A 377 4.88 17.25 -18.51
N ASN A 378 5.05 17.03 -17.20
CA ASN A 378 6.22 16.32 -16.68
C ASN A 378 6.09 14.79 -16.80
N SER A 379 4.91 14.23 -16.54
CA SER A 379 4.74 12.77 -16.43
C SER A 379 4.36 12.08 -17.74
N ALA A 380 3.83 12.82 -18.73
CA ALA A 380 3.31 12.29 -19.98
C ALA A 380 3.81 13.12 -21.19
N ALA A 381 5.07 13.55 -21.15
CA ALA A 381 5.66 14.44 -22.15
C ALA A 381 5.51 13.92 -23.59
N ALA A 382 5.71 12.60 -23.80
CA ALA A 382 5.56 11.97 -25.11
C ALA A 382 4.16 12.16 -25.70
N GLN A 383 3.11 12.05 -24.87
CA GLN A 383 1.72 12.21 -25.28
C GLN A 383 1.34 13.69 -25.47
N MET A 384 2.05 14.60 -24.80
CA MET A 384 1.80 16.04 -24.89
C MET A 384 2.57 16.73 -26.03
N GLU A 385 3.54 16.06 -26.66
CA GLU A 385 4.43 16.64 -27.67
C GLU A 385 3.67 17.33 -28.81
N VAL A 386 2.76 16.61 -29.46
CA VAL A 386 1.92 17.14 -30.54
C VAL A 386 0.83 18.12 -30.06
N LYS A 387 0.65 18.26 -28.74
CA LYS A 387 -0.34 19.13 -28.11
C LYS A 387 0.26 20.42 -27.58
N LYS A 388 1.59 20.60 -27.65
CA LYS A 388 2.29 21.82 -27.21
C LYS A 388 1.64 23.12 -27.69
N PRO A 389 1.31 23.29 -28.99
CA PRO A 389 0.71 24.55 -29.46
C PRO A 389 -0.67 24.82 -28.84
N PHE A 390 -1.45 23.76 -28.62
CA PHE A 390 -2.79 23.86 -28.04
C PHE A 390 -2.75 24.18 -26.54
N ILE A 391 -1.82 23.58 -25.80
CA ILE A 391 -1.62 23.91 -24.39
C ILE A 391 -1.12 25.36 -24.26
N LEU A 392 -0.16 25.80 -25.10
CA LEU A 392 0.35 27.18 -25.07
C LEU A 392 -0.74 28.21 -25.36
N SER A 393 -1.60 27.97 -26.35
CA SER A 393 -2.67 28.90 -26.68
C SER A 393 -3.66 29.07 -25.52
N SER A 394 -3.92 28.01 -24.76
CA SER A 394 -4.81 28.04 -23.58
C SER A 394 -4.24 28.82 -22.39
N MET A 395 -2.92 29.05 -22.34
CA MET A 395 -2.30 29.77 -21.23
C MET A 395 -2.50 31.29 -21.30
N ARG A 396 -2.98 31.84 -22.43
CA ARG A 396 -3.13 33.30 -22.62
C ARG A 396 -3.96 33.99 -21.54
N LEU A 397 -5.09 33.40 -21.15
CA LEU A 397 -5.97 33.96 -20.12
C LEU A 397 -5.38 33.82 -18.70
N PRO A 398 -4.83 32.65 -18.30
CA PRO A 398 -4.08 32.52 -17.06
C PRO A 398 -2.95 33.54 -16.84
N LEU A 399 -2.25 33.98 -17.91
CA LEU A 399 -1.21 35.02 -17.81
C LEU A 399 -1.75 36.38 -17.36
N LEU A 400 -3.05 36.63 -17.55
CA LEU A 400 -3.70 37.89 -17.18
C LEU A 400 -4.39 37.81 -15.81
N ASP A 401 -4.31 36.66 -15.11
CA ASP A 401 -5.03 36.46 -13.85
C ASP A 401 -4.46 37.35 -12.73
N PRO A 402 -5.29 38.13 -12.02
CA PRO A 402 -4.83 39.00 -10.94
C PRO A 402 -4.47 38.24 -9.65
N ASN A 403 -4.95 37.01 -9.46
CA ASN A 403 -4.84 36.25 -8.22
C ASN A 403 -3.43 35.66 -8.01
N SER A 404 -2.80 35.96 -6.88
CA SER A 404 -1.42 35.54 -6.58
C SER A 404 -1.21 34.03 -6.54
N LYS A 405 -2.21 33.24 -6.10
CA LYS A 405 -2.14 31.77 -6.11
C LYS A 405 -2.17 31.23 -7.54
N VAL A 406 -3.01 31.80 -8.40
CA VAL A 406 -3.06 31.45 -9.83
C VAL A 406 -1.75 31.83 -10.49
N LYS A 407 -1.23 33.05 -10.27
CA LYS A 407 0.09 33.48 -10.78
C LYS A 407 1.21 32.51 -10.39
N ARG A 408 1.26 32.08 -9.13
CA ARG A 408 2.23 31.07 -8.66
C ARG A 408 2.09 29.75 -9.42
N ALA A 409 0.86 29.26 -9.61
CA ALA A 409 0.62 28.03 -10.36
C ALA A 409 1.02 28.17 -11.84
N VAL A 410 0.72 29.32 -12.47
CA VAL A 410 1.14 29.64 -13.84
C VAL A 410 2.67 29.62 -13.97
N VAL A 411 3.41 30.25 -13.05
CA VAL A 411 4.88 30.23 -13.04
C VAL A 411 5.41 28.79 -12.98
N GLN A 412 4.80 27.93 -12.15
CA GLN A 412 5.21 26.53 -12.05
C GLN A 412 4.91 25.72 -13.32
N VAL A 413 3.79 26.02 -14.01
CA VAL A 413 3.48 25.43 -15.32
C VAL A 413 4.48 25.89 -16.37
N ILE A 414 4.79 27.19 -16.44
CA ILE A 414 5.77 27.74 -17.39
C ILE A 414 7.16 27.12 -17.14
N SER A 415 7.54 26.93 -15.88
CA SER A 415 8.77 26.23 -15.53
C SER A 415 8.78 24.79 -16.07
N ALA A 416 7.69 24.03 -15.92
CA ALA A 416 7.59 22.71 -16.54
C ALA A 416 7.67 22.79 -18.08
N MET A 417 6.94 23.70 -18.69
CA MET A 417 6.96 23.97 -20.13
C MET A 417 8.38 24.25 -20.66
N ALA A 418 9.19 25.00 -19.93
CA ALA A 418 10.57 25.30 -20.28
C ALA A 418 11.43 24.04 -20.40
N HIS A 419 11.33 23.12 -19.43
CA HIS A 419 12.10 21.87 -19.43
C HIS A 419 11.71 20.92 -20.57
N HIS A 420 10.50 21.08 -21.13
CA HIS A 420 9.96 20.21 -22.17
C HIS A 420 9.87 20.91 -23.55
N GLY A 421 10.60 22.00 -23.77
CA GLY A 421 10.72 22.64 -25.10
C GLY A 421 9.44 23.31 -25.61
N TYR A 422 8.51 23.69 -24.72
CA TYR A 422 7.30 24.41 -25.13
C TYR A 422 7.63 25.87 -25.52
N LEU A 423 8.63 26.48 -24.89
CA LEU A 423 8.93 27.91 -25.07
C LEU A 423 9.56 28.22 -26.44
N GLU A 424 10.01 27.21 -27.16
CA GLU A 424 10.52 27.33 -28.55
C GLU A 424 9.38 27.40 -29.58
N GLN A 425 8.15 27.10 -29.17
CA GLN A 425 6.98 27.12 -30.03
C GLN A 425 6.39 28.53 -30.16
N PRO A 426 5.62 28.81 -31.22
CA PRO A 426 4.89 30.08 -31.34
C PRO A 426 4.00 30.35 -30.12
N GLY A 427 4.23 31.48 -29.46
CA GLY A 427 3.56 31.86 -28.20
C GLY A 427 4.42 31.67 -26.94
N GLY A 428 5.61 31.07 -27.05
CA GLY A 428 6.55 30.93 -25.94
C GLY A 428 7.09 32.28 -25.42
N GLU A 429 7.23 33.28 -26.30
CA GLU A 429 7.65 34.64 -25.94
C GLU A 429 6.77 35.27 -24.86
N ALA A 430 5.44 35.12 -24.97
CA ALA A 430 4.50 35.65 -23.98
C ALA A 430 4.68 35.00 -22.59
N MET A 431 5.08 33.73 -22.55
CA MET A 431 5.38 33.04 -21.28
C MET A 431 6.68 33.57 -20.66
N LEU A 432 7.70 33.81 -21.47
CA LEU A 432 8.97 34.38 -21.03
C LEU A 432 8.77 35.81 -20.50
N GLU A 433 8.06 36.65 -21.26
CA GLU A 433 7.72 38.01 -20.87
C GLU A 433 6.99 38.02 -19.53
N TYR A 434 6.00 37.15 -19.35
CA TYR A 434 5.28 37.02 -18.09
C TYR A 434 6.20 36.70 -16.91
N ILE A 435 7.13 35.74 -17.05
CA ILE A 435 8.10 35.42 -15.99
C ILE A 435 8.95 36.65 -15.62
N VAL A 436 9.48 37.36 -16.62
CA VAL A 436 10.27 38.58 -16.40
C VAL A 436 9.45 39.64 -15.69
N GLN A 437 8.20 39.87 -16.10
CA GLN A 437 7.28 40.80 -15.44
C GLN A 437 7.01 40.41 -13.98
N GLN A 438 6.77 39.13 -13.68
CA GLN A 438 6.57 38.67 -12.31
C GLN A 438 7.82 38.83 -11.44
N CYS A 439 9.02 38.64 -11.99
CA CYS A 439 10.28 38.86 -11.28
C CYS A 439 10.57 40.34 -10.99
N ALA A 440 10.02 41.26 -11.79
CA ALA A 440 10.17 42.71 -11.61
C ALA A 440 9.22 43.29 -10.56
N LEU A 441 8.25 42.52 -10.06
CA LEU A 441 7.34 42.98 -9.02
C LEU A 441 8.09 43.16 -7.70
N PRO A 442 7.81 44.25 -6.95
CA PRO A 442 8.36 44.40 -5.61
C PRO A 442 7.88 43.23 -4.73
N PRO A 443 8.69 42.76 -3.77
CA PRO A 443 8.25 41.73 -2.83
C PRO A 443 6.93 42.17 -2.18
N GLU A 444 5.87 41.37 -2.32
CA GLU A 444 4.60 41.68 -1.68
C GLU A 444 4.84 41.85 -0.17
N ALA A 445 4.45 43.00 0.38
CA ALA A 445 4.47 43.26 1.81
C ALA A 445 3.35 42.45 2.51
N GLN A 446 3.47 41.13 2.53
CA GLN A 446 2.53 40.22 3.19
C GLN A 446 3.29 39.11 3.91
N TRP A 447 4.02 39.51 4.95
CA TRP A 447 4.29 38.68 6.13
C TRP A 447 3.93 39.50 7.38
N ARG A 448 2.64 39.59 7.69
CA ARG A 448 2.14 39.80 9.06
C ARG A 448 0.94 38.94 9.28
#